data_AF-A0A3A9T3P3-F1
#
_entry.id   AF-A0A3A9T3P3-F1
#
_cell.length_a   1.000
_cell.length_b   1.000
_cell.length_c   1.000
_cell.angle_alpha   90.00
_cell.angle_beta   90.00
_cell.angle_gamma   90.00
#
_symmetry.space_group_name_H-M   'P 1'
#
loop_
_entity.id
_entity.type
_entity.pdbx_description
1 polymer ?
#
loop_
_entity_poly.entity_id
_entity_poly.type
_entity_poly.pdbx_seq_one_letter_code
_entity_poly.pdbx_strand_id
1 'polypeptide(L)'
;MKMKGIVVTVLVVALIAIGSFIGSLLYVGRIDDSNSYGKKEIYHSAEEALLSFMGDDTGSGKNSQSTANSRLTQRVTVMTKEGVLPYSGTVTKLQDAFYPGTYEIEFSTPALLPEEASVEVQMEISEGEEVYILTGNQDSGYTEYAVATVGSGNIVKFNTDKLQTYTISTTDIPAAQKAMSGMIGES
;
A
#
# COMPACT_ATOMS: atom_id res chain seq x y z
N MET A 1 10.94 -43.82 41.98
CA MET A 1 10.19 -42.54 41.95
C MET A 1 11.15 -41.35 41.94
N LYS A 2 11.69 -40.94 40.77
CA LYS A 2 12.50 -39.70 40.66
C LYS A 2 12.25 -38.88 39.38
N MET A 3 11.52 -39.41 38.39
CA MET A 3 11.18 -38.67 37.16
C MET A 3 10.06 -37.64 37.32
N LYS A 4 9.10 -37.87 38.23
CA LYS A 4 7.96 -36.96 38.43
C LYS A 4 8.38 -35.59 38.99
N GLY A 5 9.45 -35.53 39.77
CA GLY A 5 9.96 -34.28 40.35
C GLY A 5 10.57 -33.37 39.29
N ILE A 6 11.36 -33.92 38.37
CA ILE A 6 12.08 -33.16 37.33
C ILE A 6 11.12 -32.53 36.33
N VAL A 7 10.07 -33.26 35.93
CA VAL A 7 9.07 -32.72 34.98
C VAL A 7 8.30 -31.56 35.60
N VAL A 8 7.98 -31.64 36.90
CA VAL A 8 7.28 -30.56 37.60
C VAL A 8 8.17 -29.33 37.76
N THR A 9 9.45 -29.49 38.09
CA THR A 9 10.37 -28.34 38.18
C THR A 9 10.61 -27.65 36.84
N VAL A 10 10.74 -28.40 35.74
CA VAL A 10 10.89 -27.80 34.40
C VAL A 10 9.65 -27.01 34.01
N LEU A 11 8.46 -27.52 34.31
CA LEU A 11 7.20 -26.86 33.98
C LEU A 11 6.98 -25.57 34.81
N VAL A 12 7.37 -25.58 36.08
CA VAL A 12 7.32 -24.38 36.95
C VAL A 12 8.30 -23.31 36.47
N VAL A 13 9.52 -23.69 36.08
CA VAL A 13 10.52 -22.73 35.56
C VAL A 13 10.07 -22.13 34.21
N ALA A 14 9.48 -22.94 33.33
CA ALA A 14 8.93 -22.45 32.06
C ALA A 14 7.77 -21.46 32.25
N LEU A 15 6.86 -21.72 33.21
CA LEU A 15 5.76 -20.82 33.52
C LEU A 15 6.24 -19.49 34.14
N ILE A 16 7.26 -19.53 34.99
CA ILE A 16 7.87 -18.30 35.55
C ILE A 16 8.55 -17.49 34.45
N ALA A 17 9.25 -18.13 33.51
CA ALA A 17 9.89 -17.44 32.38
C ALA A 17 8.86 -16.74 31.46
N ILE A 18 7.74 -17.41 31.15
CA ILE A 18 6.65 -16.83 30.33
C ILE A 18 5.94 -15.69 31.10
N GLY A 19 5.68 -15.88 32.39
CA GLY A 19 5.09 -14.83 33.24
C GLY A 19 5.98 -13.59 33.38
N SER A 20 7.30 -13.77 33.40
CA SER A 20 8.27 -12.67 33.44
C SER A 20 8.26 -11.84 32.15
N PHE A 21 8.07 -12.50 31.00
CA PHE A 21 8.02 -11.84 29.69
C PHE A 21 6.74 -11.02 29.48
N ILE A 22 5.62 -11.46 30.06
CA ILE A 22 4.34 -10.71 30.03
C ILE A 22 4.38 -9.58 31.08
N GLY A 23 5.00 -9.83 32.24
CA GLY A 23 5.20 -8.82 33.29
C GLY A 23 6.06 -7.64 32.85
N SER A 24 7.14 -7.90 32.08
CA SER A 24 7.96 -6.81 31.51
C SER A 24 7.24 -6.02 30.43
N LEU A 25 6.39 -6.67 29.61
CA LEU A 25 5.58 -6.01 28.58
C LEU A 25 4.50 -5.07 29.16
N LEU A 26 3.92 -5.44 30.31
CA LEU A 26 2.88 -4.63 30.98
C LEU A 26 3.47 -3.58 31.93
N TYR A 27 4.67 -3.78 32.49
CA TYR A 27 5.33 -2.76 33.31
C TYR A 27 5.86 -1.58 32.48
N VAL A 28 6.14 -1.79 31.18
CA VAL A 28 6.43 -0.70 30.23
C VAL A 28 5.18 0.15 29.93
N GLY A 29 3.98 -0.33 30.26
CA GLY A 29 2.72 0.37 30.02
C GLY A 29 2.21 1.27 31.16
N ARG A 30 2.91 1.35 32.31
CA ARG A 30 2.51 2.20 33.45
C ARG A 30 3.70 2.88 34.12
N ILE A 31 4.31 3.85 33.44
CA ILE A 31 4.99 4.98 34.07
C ILE A 31 4.55 6.22 33.31
N ASP A 32 3.67 7.00 33.93
CA ASP A 32 3.31 8.36 33.50
C ASP A 32 4.49 9.31 33.76
N ASP A 33 4.64 10.26 32.82
CA ASP A 33 5.43 11.49 32.84
C ASP A 33 6.96 11.41 32.93
N SER A 34 7.60 11.40 31.75
CA SER A 34 8.49 12.49 31.27
C SER A 34 9.41 12.03 30.12
N ASN A 35 9.52 12.88 29.09
CA ASN A 35 10.47 12.81 27.98
C ASN A 35 10.27 11.70 26.92
N SER A 36 9.28 11.97 26.07
CA SER A 36 9.22 11.63 24.65
C SER A 36 10.58 11.71 23.94
N TYR A 37 11.27 10.58 23.75
CA TYR A 37 12.27 10.44 22.67
C TYR A 37 12.35 9.03 22.03
N GLY A 38 11.89 7.95 22.68
CA GLY A 38 12.11 6.59 22.16
C GLY A 38 10.97 5.94 21.34
N LYS A 39 9.76 6.51 21.33
CA LYS A 39 8.60 5.86 20.67
C LYS A 39 8.54 6.10 19.16
N LYS A 40 9.18 7.17 18.68
CA LYS A 40 9.34 7.45 17.26
C LYS A 40 10.36 6.52 16.61
N GLU A 41 11.39 6.09 17.35
CA GLU A 41 12.50 5.28 16.81
C GLU A 41 12.15 3.81 16.60
N ILE A 42 11.25 3.22 17.41
CA ILE A 42 10.87 1.80 17.23
C ILE A 42 9.88 1.63 16.06
N TYR A 43 8.95 2.57 15.88
CA TYR A 43 8.07 2.59 14.70
C TYR A 43 8.86 2.94 13.44
N HIS A 44 9.80 3.91 13.52
CA HIS A 44 10.74 4.17 12.42
C HIS A 44 11.61 2.97 12.09
N SER A 45 12.05 2.18 13.07
CA SER A 45 12.91 1.01 12.81
C SER A 45 12.17 -0.12 12.10
N ALA A 46 10.88 -0.35 12.40
CA ALA A 46 10.07 -1.34 11.68
C ALA A 46 9.68 -0.85 10.27
N GLU A 47 9.43 0.45 10.13
CA GLU A 47 9.14 1.11 8.85
C GLU A 47 10.39 1.18 7.97
N GLU A 48 11.57 1.50 8.52
CA GLU A 48 12.87 1.46 7.84
C GLU A 48 13.30 0.04 7.50
N ALA A 49 13.00 -0.97 8.33
CA ALA A 49 13.29 -2.37 8.00
C ALA A 49 12.37 -2.90 6.88
N LEU A 50 11.13 -2.41 6.81
CA LEU A 50 10.23 -2.70 5.68
C LEU A 50 10.65 -1.91 4.43
N LEU A 51 11.03 -0.64 4.57
CA LEU A 51 11.55 0.22 3.48
C LEU A 51 12.92 -0.25 2.96
N SER A 52 13.81 -0.78 3.82
CA SER A 52 15.09 -1.35 3.38
C SER A 52 14.91 -2.67 2.66
N PHE A 53 13.80 -3.39 2.92
CA PHE A 53 13.36 -4.52 2.09
C PHE A 53 12.66 -4.08 0.80
N MET A 54 12.23 -2.81 0.71
CA MET A 54 11.63 -2.21 -0.49
C MET A 54 12.67 -1.63 -1.46
N GLY A 55 13.95 -1.54 -1.08
CA GLY A 55 14.98 -0.92 -1.92
C GLY A 55 16.38 -1.45 -1.67
N ASP A 56 16.70 -2.61 -2.25
CA ASP A 56 18.08 -2.90 -2.66
C ASP A 56 18.09 -3.76 -3.94
N ASP A 57 17.87 -3.09 -5.07
CA ASP A 57 18.20 -3.60 -6.41
C ASP A 57 19.20 -2.64 -7.09
N THR A 58 20.16 -2.12 -6.31
CA THR A 58 21.30 -1.38 -6.87
C THR A 58 22.59 -2.21 -6.83
N GLY A 59 22.62 -3.20 -7.71
CA GLY A 59 23.73 -3.30 -8.67
C GLY A 59 24.71 -4.44 -8.49
N SER A 60 24.62 -5.45 -9.37
CA SER A 60 25.78 -6.13 -9.96
C SER A 60 25.37 -6.97 -11.18
N GLY A 61 25.59 -6.42 -12.39
CA GLY A 61 26.00 -7.25 -13.52
C GLY A 61 25.02 -7.47 -14.68
N LYS A 62 25.48 -6.99 -15.84
CA LYS A 62 25.32 -7.54 -17.20
C LYS A 62 23.94 -7.51 -17.86
N ASN A 63 23.83 -6.55 -18.78
CA ASN A 63 23.58 -6.78 -20.20
C ASN A 63 22.52 -7.85 -20.52
N SER A 64 21.26 -7.46 -20.61
CA SER A 64 20.26 -8.19 -21.39
C SER A 64 19.16 -7.24 -21.83
N GLN A 65 19.28 -6.83 -23.09
CA GLN A 65 18.17 -6.44 -23.96
C GLN A 65 17.01 -7.42 -23.74
N SER A 66 15.94 -6.97 -23.08
CA SER A 66 14.76 -7.78 -22.83
C SER A 66 13.50 -6.93 -22.96
N THR A 67 12.53 -7.55 -23.60
CA THR A 67 11.33 -7.00 -24.23
C THR A 67 10.48 -6.15 -23.27
N ALA A 68 10.09 -4.97 -23.73
CA ALA A 68 9.22 -4.02 -23.03
C ALA A 68 7.81 -4.60 -22.82
N ASN A 69 7.63 -5.30 -21.71
CA ASN A 69 6.35 -5.52 -21.03
C ASN A 69 6.66 -5.81 -19.56
N SER A 70 7.41 -4.89 -18.93
CA SER A 70 7.70 -4.94 -17.51
C SER A 70 6.39 -4.70 -16.77
N ARG A 71 5.68 -5.78 -16.44
CA ARG A 71 4.65 -5.78 -15.40
C ARG A 71 5.35 -5.37 -14.12
N LEU A 72 5.19 -4.11 -13.72
CA LEU A 72 5.60 -3.64 -12.42
C LEU A 72 4.68 -4.31 -11.38
N THR A 73 5.10 -5.45 -10.84
CA THR A 73 4.49 -6.01 -9.62
C THR A 73 4.85 -5.12 -8.44
N GLN A 74 4.32 -3.90 -8.44
CA GLN A 74 4.49 -2.95 -7.36
C GLN A 74 3.42 -3.20 -6.31
N ARG A 75 3.86 -3.37 -5.07
CA ARG A 75 3.00 -3.74 -3.95
C ARG A 75 2.23 -2.49 -3.48
N VAL A 76 0.91 -2.52 -3.68
CA VAL A 76 -0.02 -1.49 -3.20
C VAL A 76 -0.16 -1.62 -1.68
N THR A 77 -0.07 -0.51 -0.95
CA THR A 77 -0.27 -0.49 0.50
C THR A 77 -1.68 -0.01 0.81
N VAL A 78 -2.41 -0.77 1.63
CA VAL A 78 -3.77 -0.42 2.07
C VAL A 78 -3.75 -0.24 3.59
N MET A 79 -4.24 0.89 4.08
CA MET A 79 -4.13 1.29 5.49
C MET A 79 -5.46 1.75 6.05
N THR A 80 -5.80 1.33 7.27
CA THR A 80 -6.87 1.92 8.07
C THR A 80 -6.27 2.69 9.24
N LYS A 81 -7.13 3.26 10.10
CA LYS A 81 -6.70 3.88 11.37
C LYS A 81 -6.05 2.86 12.32
N GLU A 82 -6.34 1.58 12.16
CA GLU A 82 -5.85 0.50 13.02
C GLU A 82 -4.52 -0.09 12.54
N GLY A 83 -4.12 0.19 11.29
CA GLY A 83 -2.83 -0.24 10.75
C GLY A 83 -2.90 -0.63 9.27
N VAL A 84 -1.86 -1.32 8.81
CA VAL A 84 -1.74 -1.80 7.43
C VAL A 84 -2.59 -3.07 7.27
N LEU A 85 -3.48 -3.07 6.29
CA LEU A 85 -4.26 -4.23 5.91
C LEU A 85 -3.45 -5.16 5.00
N PRO A 86 -3.60 -6.49 5.10
CA PRO A 86 -2.81 -7.46 4.34
C PRO A 86 -3.30 -7.64 2.89
N TYR A 87 -3.61 -6.54 2.20
CA TYR A 87 -3.98 -6.56 0.80
C TYR A 87 -2.76 -6.30 -0.07
N SER A 88 -2.72 -6.99 -1.21
CA SER A 88 -1.73 -6.77 -2.26
C SER A 88 -2.43 -6.43 -3.55
N GLY A 89 -1.72 -5.73 -4.41
CA GLY A 89 -2.15 -5.47 -5.78
C GLY A 89 -0.95 -5.38 -6.71
N THR A 90 -1.25 -5.18 -7.98
CA THR A 90 -0.27 -4.93 -9.04
C THR A 90 -0.60 -3.63 -9.72
N VAL A 91 0.44 -2.88 -10.10
CA VAL A 91 0.31 -1.62 -10.82
C VAL A 91 0.85 -1.81 -12.23
N THR A 92 -0.02 -1.81 -13.23
CA THR A 92 0.38 -2.00 -14.63
C THR A 92 0.26 -0.69 -15.38
N LYS A 93 1.37 -0.21 -15.95
CA LYS A 93 1.31 0.91 -16.89
C LYS A 93 0.58 0.47 -18.16
N LEU A 94 -0.53 1.13 -18.47
CA LEU A 94 -1.30 0.85 -19.67
C LEU A 94 -0.67 1.60 -20.85
N GLN A 95 -0.50 0.90 -21.97
CA GLN A 95 -0.08 1.50 -23.23
C GLN A 95 -1.33 1.90 -24.02
N ASP A 96 -2.09 2.86 -23.51
CA ASP A 96 -3.24 3.41 -24.21
C ASP A 96 -2.79 4.60 -25.09
N ALA A 97 -3.06 4.50 -26.39
CA ALA A 97 -2.73 5.54 -27.36
C ALA A 97 -3.66 6.76 -27.27
N PHE A 98 -4.89 6.57 -26.79
CA PHE A 98 -5.86 7.65 -26.59
C PHE A 98 -5.64 8.36 -25.26
N TYR A 99 -5.28 7.60 -24.22
CA TYR A 99 -5.05 8.13 -22.87
C TYR A 99 -3.65 7.76 -22.36
N PRO A 100 -2.60 8.49 -22.82
CA PRO A 100 -1.25 8.26 -22.36
C PRO A 100 -1.12 8.60 -20.86
N GLY A 101 -0.19 7.92 -20.18
CA GLY A 101 0.04 8.13 -18.74
C GLY A 101 -0.99 7.47 -17.84
N THR A 102 -1.63 6.40 -18.33
CA THR A 102 -2.58 5.60 -17.57
C THR A 102 -1.92 4.40 -16.90
N TYR A 103 -2.35 4.11 -15.69
CA TYR A 103 -1.87 3.01 -14.86
C TYR A 103 -3.07 2.29 -14.27
N GLU A 104 -3.07 0.97 -14.30
CA GLU A 104 -4.11 0.15 -13.71
C GLU A 104 -3.65 -0.45 -12.39
N ILE A 105 -4.47 -0.30 -11.36
CA ILE A 105 -4.29 -0.96 -10.07
C ILE A 105 -5.27 -2.13 -10.01
N GLU A 106 -4.74 -3.35 -9.97
CA GLU A 106 -5.52 -4.56 -9.77
C GLU A 106 -5.18 -5.16 -8.39
N PHE A 107 -6.18 -5.24 -7.51
CA PHE A 107 -6.02 -5.90 -6.21
C PHE A 107 -6.17 -7.42 -6.35
N SER A 108 -5.33 -8.18 -5.65
CA SER A 108 -5.36 -9.65 -5.67
C SER A 108 -6.68 -10.23 -5.14
N THR A 109 -7.44 -9.46 -4.36
CA THR A 109 -8.74 -9.86 -3.84
C THR A 109 -9.68 -8.66 -3.83
N PRO A 110 -10.58 -8.55 -4.82
CA PRO A 110 -11.63 -7.54 -4.80
C PRO A 110 -12.56 -7.78 -3.59
N ALA A 111 -12.85 -6.72 -2.84
CA ALA A 111 -13.60 -6.82 -1.59
C ALA A 111 -14.26 -5.49 -1.22
N LEU A 112 -15.38 -5.56 -0.49
CA LEU A 112 -15.87 -4.41 0.27
C LEU A 112 -15.19 -4.41 1.62
N LEU A 113 -14.63 -3.26 2.01
CA LEU A 113 -13.95 -3.09 3.27
C LEU A 113 -14.98 -2.75 4.36
N PRO A 114 -14.77 -3.22 5.61
CA PRO A 114 -15.67 -2.91 6.71
C PRO A 114 -15.61 -1.42 7.11
N GLU A 115 -14.51 -0.75 6.79
CA GLU A 115 -14.26 0.67 7.02
C GLU A 115 -13.49 1.28 5.84
N GLU A 116 -13.54 2.60 5.72
CA GLU A 116 -12.75 3.35 4.75
C GLU A 116 -11.25 3.16 5.01
N ALA A 117 -10.51 2.80 3.97
CA ALA A 117 -9.07 2.61 3.99
C ALA A 117 -8.39 3.55 3.00
N SER A 118 -7.17 3.95 3.31
CA SER A 118 -6.30 4.66 2.39
C SER A 118 -5.48 3.68 1.57
N VAL A 119 -5.46 3.88 0.27
CA VAL A 119 -4.60 3.20 -0.69
C VAL A 119 -3.42 4.13 -0.99
N GLU A 120 -2.21 3.59 -0.87
CA GLU A 120 -0.96 4.28 -1.20
C GLU A 120 -0.20 3.49 -2.27
N VAL A 121 0.11 4.18 -3.36
CA VAL A 121 0.81 3.62 -4.52
C VAL A 121 1.93 4.54 -4.94
N GLN A 122 3.15 4.03 -4.92
CA GLN A 122 4.29 4.74 -5.49
C GLN A 122 4.24 4.61 -7.01
N MET A 123 4.51 5.70 -7.74
CA MET A 123 4.38 5.76 -9.19
C MET A 123 5.54 6.50 -9.83
N GLU A 124 5.71 6.33 -11.14
CA GLU A 124 6.65 7.13 -11.95
C GLU A 124 5.99 8.44 -12.42
N ILE A 125 5.44 9.21 -11.48
CA ILE A 125 4.75 10.50 -11.71
C ILE A 125 5.38 11.51 -10.76
N SER A 126 5.57 12.76 -11.19
CA SER A 126 6.32 13.74 -10.39
C SER A 126 5.49 14.24 -9.21
N GLU A 127 6.14 14.48 -8.07
CA GLU A 127 5.52 15.15 -6.93
C GLU A 127 4.88 16.50 -7.32
N GLY A 128 3.68 16.75 -6.81
CA GLY A 128 2.89 17.94 -7.11
C GLY A 128 2.01 17.84 -8.36
N GLU A 129 2.13 16.78 -9.17
CA GLU A 129 1.23 16.55 -10.30
C GLU A 129 -0.15 16.07 -9.82
N GLU A 130 -1.19 16.51 -10.53
CA GLU A 130 -2.56 16.05 -10.31
C GLU A 130 -2.82 14.77 -11.11
N VAL A 131 -3.45 13.79 -10.47
CA VAL A 131 -3.86 12.54 -11.08
C VAL A 131 -5.32 12.24 -10.79
N TYR A 132 -5.98 11.63 -11.76
CA TYR A 132 -7.38 11.22 -11.69
C TYR A 132 -7.44 9.73 -11.37
N ILE A 133 -8.13 9.38 -10.29
CA ILE A 133 -8.46 8.01 -9.94
C ILE A 133 -9.81 7.72 -10.56
N LEU A 134 -9.85 6.72 -11.42
CA LEU A 134 -10.99 6.37 -12.24
C LEU A 134 -11.41 4.93 -11.98
N THR A 135 -12.68 4.66 -12.28
CA THR A 135 -13.26 3.31 -12.30
C THR A 135 -13.88 3.06 -13.68
N GLY A 136 -14.07 1.79 -14.03
CA GLY A 136 -14.49 1.40 -15.38
C GLY A 136 -13.28 1.09 -16.27
N ASN A 137 -13.49 1.08 -17.57
CA ASN A 137 -12.49 0.72 -18.56
C ASN A 137 -12.80 1.36 -19.92
N GLN A 138 -11.95 1.13 -20.92
CA GLN A 138 -12.13 1.67 -22.26
C GLN A 138 -13.47 1.26 -22.91
N ASP A 139 -13.95 0.04 -22.65
CA ASP A 139 -15.18 -0.49 -23.26
C ASP A 139 -16.47 0.11 -22.66
N SER A 140 -16.48 0.32 -21.35
CA SER A 140 -17.64 0.83 -20.59
C SER A 140 -17.59 2.33 -20.34
N GLY A 141 -16.44 2.95 -20.60
CA GLY A 141 -16.14 4.33 -20.23
C GLY A 141 -15.52 4.43 -18.84
N TYR A 142 -14.74 5.50 -18.64
CA TYR A 142 -14.16 5.81 -17.34
C TYR A 142 -15.09 6.73 -16.56
N THR A 143 -15.18 6.51 -15.26
CA THR A 143 -15.89 7.38 -14.31
C THR A 143 -14.91 7.86 -13.26
N GLU A 144 -14.89 9.18 -13.02
CA GLU A 144 -14.09 9.76 -11.95
C GLU A 144 -14.52 9.21 -10.59
N TYR A 145 -13.55 8.70 -9.86
CA TYR A 145 -13.73 8.25 -8.48
C TYR A 145 -13.17 9.29 -7.49
N ALA A 146 -11.97 9.78 -7.75
CA ALA A 146 -11.32 10.80 -6.95
C ALA A 146 -10.25 11.54 -7.75
N VAL A 147 -9.81 12.68 -7.24
CA VAL A 147 -8.63 13.41 -7.72
C VAL A 147 -7.62 13.45 -6.58
N ALA A 148 -6.36 13.15 -6.87
CA ALA A 148 -5.28 13.21 -5.90
C ALA A 148 -4.09 13.98 -6.45
N THR A 149 -3.36 14.63 -5.55
CA THR A 149 -2.06 15.21 -5.86
C THR A 149 -0.97 14.24 -5.45
N VAL A 150 0.01 14.03 -6.32
CA VAL A 150 1.16 13.17 -6.04
C VAL A 150 1.96 13.79 -4.90
N GLY A 151 2.12 13.04 -3.81
CA GLY A 151 2.88 13.45 -2.65
C GLY A 151 4.37 13.12 -2.73
N SER A 152 5.06 13.34 -1.62
CA SER A 152 6.48 13.05 -1.48
C SER A 152 6.83 11.59 -1.81
N GLY A 153 7.95 11.38 -2.48
CA GLY A 153 8.38 10.03 -2.90
C GLY A 153 7.58 9.46 -4.07
N ASN A 154 6.88 10.33 -4.81
CA ASN A 154 6.01 10.01 -5.94
C ASN A 154 4.86 9.06 -5.55
N ILE A 155 4.26 9.30 -4.37
CA ILE A 155 3.19 8.46 -3.83
C ILE A 155 1.84 9.10 -4.13
N VAL A 156 0.97 8.36 -4.79
CA VAL A 156 -0.45 8.68 -4.95
C VAL A 156 -1.22 8.04 -3.80
N LYS A 157 -2.03 8.85 -3.11
CA LYS A 157 -2.84 8.43 -1.96
C LYS A 157 -4.30 8.78 -2.20
N PHE A 158 -5.19 7.81 -2.02
CA PHE A 158 -6.63 8.02 -2.10
C PHE A 158 -7.37 7.08 -1.14
N ASN A 159 -8.53 7.49 -0.66
CA ASN A 159 -9.34 6.65 0.21
C ASN A 159 -10.36 5.83 -0.58
N THR A 160 -10.69 4.65 -0.08
CA THR A 160 -11.74 3.80 -0.61
C THR A 160 -12.33 2.89 0.47
N ASP A 161 -13.61 2.57 0.33
CA ASP A 161 -14.33 1.51 1.05
C ASP A 161 -14.40 0.20 0.25
N LYS A 162 -13.84 0.17 -0.96
CA LYS A 162 -13.90 -0.97 -1.88
C LYS A 162 -12.57 -1.21 -2.57
N LEU A 163 -12.08 -2.43 -2.48
CA LEU A 163 -10.98 -2.92 -3.30
C LEU A 163 -11.55 -3.43 -4.62
N GLN A 164 -11.28 -2.70 -5.68
CA GLN A 164 -11.67 -3.03 -7.05
C GLN A 164 -10.58 -2.51 -7.99
N THR A 165 -10.70 -2.80 -9.29
CA THR A 165 -9.78 -2.22 -10.27
C THR A 165 -9.96 -0.71 -10.33
N TYR A 166 -8.85 0.01 -10.23
CA TYR A 166 -8.80 1.45 -10.43
C TYR A 166 -7.85 1.77 -11.57
N THR A 167 -8.12 2.86 -12.28
CA THR A 167 -7.19 3.44 -13.25
C THR A 167 -6.73 4.78 -12.73
N ILE A 168 -5.41 4.97 -12.59
CA ILE A 168 -4.81 6.27 -12.33
C ILE A 168 -4.38 6.87 -13.66
N SER A 169 -4.79 8.11 -13.91
CA SER A 169 -4.47 8.84 -15.15
C SER A 169 -3.89 10.20 -14.82
N THR A 170 -2.82 10.59 -15.51
CA THR A 170 -2.34 12.00 -15.52
C THR A 170 -3.17 12.90 -16.41
N THR A 171 -4.09 12.34 -17.20
CA THR A 171 -4.99 13.05 -18.11
C THR A 171 -6.42 13.04 -17.56
N ASP A 172 -7.13 14.16 -17.70
CA ASP A 172 -8.57 14.25 -17.40
C ASP A 172 -9.40 13.52 -18.48
N ILE A 173 -9.47 12.20 -18.35
CA ILE A 173 -10.24 11.33 -19.24
C ILE A 173 -11.74 11.67 -19.20
N PRO A 174 -12.38 11.89 -18.03
CA PRO A 174 -13.79 12.26 -17.97
C PRO A 174 -14.14 13.52 -18.78
N ALA A 175 -13.32 14.57 -18.69
CA ALA A 175 -13.53 15.78 -19.50
C ALA A 175 -13.34 15.51 -21.00
N ALA A 176 -12.33 14.73 -21.38
CA ALA A 176 -12.10 14.34 -22.76
C ALA A 176 -13.28 13.55 -23.34
N GLN A 177 -13.81 12.58 -22.59
CA GLN A 177 -14.99 11.80 -22.99
C GLN A 177 -16.22 12.69 -23.16
N LYS A 178 -16.46 13.63 -22.23
CA LYS A 178 -17.57 14.58 -22.31
C LYS A 178 -17.48 15.48 -23.55
N ALA A 179 -16.29 15.98 -23.88
CA ALA A 179 -16.07 16.80 -25.06
C ALA A 179 -16.39 16.02 -26.35
N MET A 180 -15.99 14.75 -26.44
CA MET A 180 -16.28 13.89 -27.60
C MET A 180 -17.77 13.55 -27.72
N SER A 181 -18.46 13.27 -26.61
CA SER A 181 -19.90 13.02 -26.64
C SER A 181 -20.71 14.27 -27.01
N GLY A 182 -20.26 15.46 -26.60
CA GLY A 182 -20.89 16.73 -26.98
C GLY A 182 -20.85 17.01 -28.47
N MET A 183 -19.79 16.57 -29.17
CA MET A 183 -19.67 16.74 -30.62
C MET A 183 -20.58 15.81 -31.44
N ILE A 184 -21.05 14.70 -30.87
CA ILE A 184 -21.92 13.72 -31.56
C ILE A 184 -23.41 14.06 -31.40
N GLY A 185 -23.77 14.89 -30.41
CA GLY A 185 -25.16 15.26 -30.10
C GLY A 185 -25.71 16.50 -30.80
N GLU A 186 -24.89 17.26 -31.54
CA GLU A 186 -25.30 18.46 -32.29
C GLU A 186 -25.37 18.22 -33.81
N SER A 187 -26.07 17.17 -34.24
CA SER A 187 -26.43 16.97 -35.66
C SER A 187 -27.89 16.62 -35.87
#